data_AF-A0A8D8R3L9-F1
#
_entry.id   AF-A0A8D8R3L9-F1
#
_cell.length_a   1.000
_cell.length_b   1.000
_cell.length_c   1.000
_cell.angle_alpha   90.00
_cell.angle_beta   90.00
_cell.angle_gamma   90.00
#
_symmetry.space_group_name_H-M   'P 1'
#
loop_
_entity.id
_entity.type
_entity.pdbx_description
1 polymer ?
#
loop_
_entity_poly.entity_id
_entity_poly.type
_entity_poly.pdbx_seq_one_letter_code
_entity_poly.pdbx_strand_id
1 'polypeptide(L)'
;MLEDDRPHIRELGLRRILKARSNESPTQEIRQFDLPALNFKGEEYFNMISWEKPLEPPATLKLSTEEIKRLIENGSELLDVIKLPCHTQAVERHIKMVTEASAAVCGEKARDGFIRSRQESRKRWLEIFP
;
A
#
# COMPACT_ATOMS: atom_id res chain seq x y z
N MET A 1 -1.35 -0.99 11.83
CA MET A 1 -0.87 0.09 12.71
C MET A 1 -1.93 1.15 12.95
N LEU A 2 -2.39 1.92 11.96
CA LEU A 2 -3.36 3.00 12.21
C LEU A 2 -4.73 2.49 12.70
N GLU A 3 -5.12 1.29 12.28
CA GLU A 3 -6.34 0.59 12.72
C GLU A 3 -6.04 -0.50 13.76
N ASP A 4 -4.85 -0.52 14.38
CA ASP A 4 -4.54 -1.50 15.42
C ASP A 4 -5.37 -1.22 16.67
N ASP A 5 -5.82 -2.26 17.38
CA ASP A 5 -6.60 -2.11 18.62
C ASP A 5 -5.78 -1.42 19.72
N ARG A 6 -4.45 -1.59 19.71
CA ARG A 6 -3.55 -1.06 20.73
C ARG A 6 -3.21 0.41 20.46
N PRO A 7 -3.54 1.36 21.37
CA PRO A 7 -3.34 2.80 21.15
C PRO A 7 -1.89 3.19 20.85
N HIS A 8 -0.93 2.60 21.56
CA HIS A 8 0.50 2.90 21.37
C HIS A 8 1.02 2.55 19.97
N ILE A 9 0.38 1.59 19.28
CA ILE A 9 0.75 1.21 17.91
C ILE A 9 0.12 2.15 16.89
N ARG A 10 -1.10 2.62 17.14
CA ARG A 10 -1.71 3.68 16.34
C ARG A 10 -0.87 4.95 16.40
N GLU A 11 -0.45 5.33 17.61
CA GLU A 11 0.43 6.47 17.81
C GLU A 11 1.76 6.31 17.07
N LEU A 12 2.37 5.13 17.15
CA LEU A 12 3.59 4.80 16.41
C LEU A 12 3.39 4.99 14.89
N GLY A 13 2.25 4.55 14.35
CA GLY A 13 1.87 4.78 12.96
C GLY A 13 1.77 6.27 12.60
N LEU A 14 1.10 7.07 13.43
CA LEU A 14 0.93 8.50 13.22
C LEU A 14 2.27 9.26 13.25
N ARG A 15 3.14 8.94 14.22
CA ARG A 15 4.49 9.52 14.31
C ARG A 15 5.34 9.15 13.09
N ARG A 16 5.21 7.93 12.56
CA ARG A 16 5.89 7.49 11.33
C ARG A 16 5.44 8.28 10.11
N ILE A 17 4.16 8.64 10.02
CA ILE A 17 3.64 9.51 8.94
C ILE A 17 4.22 10.92 9.04
N LEU A 18 4.24 11.51 10.24
CA LEU A 18 4.86 12.84 10.44
C LEU A 18 6.33 12.85 10.03
N LYS A 19 7.07 11.78 10.36
CA LYS A 19 8.46 11.62 9.94
C LYS A 19 8.59 11.47 8.42
N ALA A 20 7.69 10.73 7.77
CA ALA A 20 7.67 10.59 6.31
C ALA A 20 7.48 11.95 5.63
N ARG A 21 6.47 12.74 6.05
CA ARG A 21 6.21 14.09 5.53
C ARG A 21 7.39 15.04 5.69
N SER A 22 8.10 14.93 6.81
CA SER A 22 9.28 15.75 7.08
C SER A 22 10.47 15.41 6.17
N ASN A 23 10.49 14.19 5.63
CA ASN A 23 11.53 13.69 4.74
C ASN A 23 11.16 13.85 3.25
N GLU A 24 9.95 14.31 2.91
CA GLU A 24 9.55 14.51 1.52
C GLU A 24 10.35 15.68 0.91
N SER A 25 11.19 15.35 -0.09
CA SER A 25 11.80 16.36 -0.93
C SER A 25 10.79 16.86 -1.96
N PRO A 26 10.64 18.18 -2.16
CA PRO A 26 9.65 18.76 -3.09
C PRO A 26 9.86 18.39 -4.57
N THR A 27 10.93 17.69 -4.91
CA THR A 27 11.35 17.34 -6.27
C THR A 27 10.91 15.96 -6.76
N GLN A 28 10.28 15.13 -5.92
CA GLN A 28 9.98 13.74 -6.28
C GLN A 28 8.49 13.57 -6.66
N GLU A 29 8.16 13.82 -7.93
CA GLU A 29 6.78 13.65 -8.46
C GLU A 29 6.28 12.20 -8.39
N ILE A 30 7.20 11.23 -8.36
CA ILE A 30 6.89 9.80 -8.39
C ILE A 30 7.41 9.13 -7.12
N ARG A 31 6.49 8.51 -6.40
CA ARG A 31 6.79 7.61 -5.29
C ARG A 31 7.59 6.40 -5.78
N GLN A 32 8.85 6.30 -5.40
CA GLN A 32 9.63 5.09 -5.61
C GLN A 32 9.33 4.09 -4.49
N PHE A 33 8.79 2.93 -4.84
CA PHE A 33 8.56 1.85 -3.89
C PHE A 33 9.78 0.93 -3.86
N ASP A 34 10.68 1.20 -2.92
CA ASP A 34 11.78 0.29 -2.62
C ASP A 34 11.32 -0.73 -1.57
N LEU A 35 11.57 -2.02 -1.83
CA LEU A 35 11.25 -3.09 -0.89
C LEU A 35 12.11 -2.91 0.38
N PRO A 36 11.51 -2.65 1.55
CA PRO A 36 12.28 -2.50 2.79
C PRO A 36 12.86 -3.85 3.21
N ALA A 37 14.07 -3.81 3.76
CA ALA A 37 14.65 -5.00 4.39
C ALA A 37 13.77 -5.44 5.57
N LEU A 38 13.37 -6.72 5.55
CA LEU A 38 12.56 -7.31 6.61
C LEU A 38 13.46 -7.79 7.76
N ASN A 39 13.10 -7.40 8.98
CA ASN A 39 13.70 -7.88 10.20
C ASN A 39 13.00 -9.15 10.68
N PHE A 40 13.53 -10.30 10.28
CA PHE A 40 12.99 -11.61 10.69
C PHE A 40 13.14 -11.93 12.19
N LYS A 41 13.92 -11.14 12.94
CA LYS A 41 14.00 -11.26 14.41
C LYS A 41 12.88 -10.53 15.14
N GLY A 42 12.07 -9.73 14.42
CA GLY A 42 10.94 -9.03 15.02
C GLY A 42 9.85 -10.00 15.43
N GLU A 43 9.54 -10.07 16.72
CA GLU A 43 8.42 -10.87 17.24
C GLU A 43 7.05 -10.25 16.89
N GLU A 44 7.03 -8.93 16.70
CA GLU A 44 5.83 -8.17 16.36
C GLU A 44 5.94 -7.51 14.98
N TYR A 45 4.81 -7.44 14.28
CA TYR A 45 4.75 -6.98 12.89
C TYR A 45 5.29 -5.56 12.68
N PHE A 46 5.10 -4.65 13.64
CA PHE A 46 5.58 -3.27 13.52
C PHE A 46 7.10 -3.13 13.70
N ASN A 47 7.77 -4.19 14.16
CA ASN A 47 9.22 -4.34 14.28
C ASN A 47 9.85 -5.10 13.10
N MET A 48 9.03 -5.72 12.25
CA MET A 48 9.50 -6.47 11.07
C MET A 48 9.93 -5.56 9.91
N ILE A 49 9.44 -4.32 9.86
CA ILE A 49 9.78 -3.35 8.81
C ILE A 49 10.85 -2.38 9.34
N SER A 50 11.89 -2.11 8.57
CA SER A 50 12.81 -1.00 8.84
C SER A 50 12.15 0.34 8.50
N TRP A 51 12.08 1.26 9.47
CA TRP A 51 11.46 2.58 9.34
C TRP A 51 12.48 3.71 9.18
N GLU A 52 13.64 3.40 8.60
CA GLU A 52 14.69 4.38 8.31
C GLU A 52 14.23 5.41 7.29
N LYS A 53 13.59 4.95 6.21
CA LYS A 53 12.99 5.78 5.16
C LYS A 53 11.48 5.53 5.08
N PRO A 54 10.69 6.04 6.04
CA PRO A 54 9.25 5.82 6.04
C PRO A 54 8.62 6.55 4.87
N LEU A 55 7.69 5.88 4.20
CA LEU A 55 6.92 6.44 3.10
C LEU A 55 5.46 6.58 3.52
N GLU A 56 4.89 7.77 3.34
CA GLU A 56 3.52 8.03 3.76
C GLU A 56 2.52 7.24 2.91
N PRO A 57 1.56 6.46 3.44
CA PRO A 57 0.55 5.78 2.62
C PRO A 57 -0.37 6.75 1.85
N PRO A 58 -0.81 6.44 0.61
CA PRO A 58 -1.76 7.30 -0.11
C PRO A 58 -3.08 7.53 0.64
N ALA A 59 -3.47 6.57 1.48
CA ALA A 59 -4.69 6.64 2.27
C ALA A 59 -4.67 7.77 3.32
N THR A 60 -3.50 8.22 3.75
CA THR A 60 -3.36 9.27 4.79
C THR A 60 -3.12 10.66 4.22
N LEU A 61 -2.91 10.79 2.91
CA LEU A 61 -2.68 12.08 2.23
C LEU A 61 -3.85 13.06 2.38
N LYS A 62 -5.06 12.57 2.63
CA LYS A 62 -6.24 13.42 2.87
C LYS A 62 -6.21 14.11 4.24
N LEU A 63 -5.41 13.60 5.19
CA LEU A 63 -5.29 14.16 6.53
C LEU A 63 -4.21 15.24 6.53
N SER A 64 -4.52 16.42 7.04
CA SER A 64 -3.54 17.48 7.29
C SER A 64 -2.55 17.08 8.39
N THR A 65 -1.39 17.75 8.41
CA THR A 65 -0.36 17.48 9.42
C THR A 65 -0.84 17.88 10.81
N GLU A 66 -1.69 18.90 10.89
CA GLU A 66 -2.33 19.41 12.08
C GLU A 66 -3.33 18.39 12.65
N GLU A 67 -4.15 17.76 11.79
CA GLU A 67 -5.06 16.69 12.21
C GLU A 67 -4.29 15.50 12.78
N ILE A 68 -3.19 15.09 12.15
CA ILE A 68 -2.35 13.98 12.65
C ILE A 68 -1.77 14.33 14.03
N LYS A 69 -1.31 15.57 14.24
CA LYS A 69 -0.82 16.02 15.56
C LYS A 69 -1.92 15.97 16.63
N ARG A 70 -3.12 16.48 16.31
CA ARG A 70 -4.28 16.42 17.21
C ARG A 70 -4.67 14.99 17.56
N LEU A 71 -4.59 14.06 16.61
CA LEU A 71 -4.88 12.66 16.84
C LEU A 71 -3.89 12.01 17.81
N ILE A 72 -2.60 12.36 17.72
CA ILE A 72 -1.60 11.92 18.70
C ILE A 72 -1.93 12.48 20.10
N GLU A 73 -2.26 13.76 20.20
CA GLU A 73 -2.61 14.44 21.47
C GLU A 73 -3.86 13.85 22.12
N ASN A 74 -4.87 13.47 21.32
CA ASN A 74 -6.13 12.89 21.79
C ASN A 74 -6.03 11.38 22.11
N GLY A 75 -4.83 10.83 22.27
CA GLY A 75 -4.64 9.43 22.65
C GLY A 75 -4.73 8.43 21.47
N SER A 76 -4.55 8.92 20.24
CA SER A 76 -4.57 8.11 19.02
C SER A 76 -5.85 7.30 18.90
N GLU A 77 -6.99 7.97 18.81
CA GLU A 77 -8.27 7.32 18.54
C GLU A 77 -8.24 6.52 17.23
N LEU A 78 -9.15 5.55 17.12
CA LEU A 78 -9.26 4.70 15.94
C LEU A 78 -9.64 5.56 14.74
N LEU A 79 -8.70 5.68 13.80
CA LEU A 79 -8.92 6.37 12.53
C LEU A 79 -9.73 5.47 11.62
N ASP A 80 -10.87 5.95 11.15
CA ASP A 80 -11.55 5.35 10.00
C ASP A 80 -10.75 5.75 8.75
N VAL A 81 -9.69 5.00 8.46
CA VAL A 81 -8.93 5.17 7.22
C VAL A 81 -9.86 4.83 6.05
N ILE A 82 -9.62 5.42 4.88
CA ILE A 82 -10.44 5.20 3.68
C ILE A 82 -10.73 3.71 3.51
N LYS A 83 -12.00 3.33 3.65
CA LYS A 83 -12.47 1.96 3.38
C LYS A 83 -12.38 1.69 1.89
N LEU A 84 -11.25 1.14 1.47
CA LEU A 84 -11.06 0.66 0.11
C LEU A 84 -11.79 -0.69 -0.01
N PRO A 85 -12.76 -0.84 -0.91
CA PRO A 85 -13.46 -2.11 -1.07
C PRO A 85 -12.46 -3.16 -1.56
N CYS A 86 -12.14 -4.11 -0.70
CA CYS A 86 -11.19 -5.19 -0.95
C CYS A 86 -11.79 -6.35 -1.76
N HIS A 87 -13.11 -6.52 -1.74
CA HIS A 87 -13.85 -7.59 -2.43
C HIS A 87 -14.64 -7.07 -3.63
N THR A 88 -14.02 -6.22 -4.46
CA THR A 88 -14.65 -5.85 -5.73
C THR A 88 -14.49 -6.98 -6.75
N GLN A 89 -15.46 -7.13 -7.64
CA GLN A 89 -15.36 -8.08 -8.75
C GLN A 89 -14.09 -7.85 -9.61
N ALA A 90 -13.62 -6.60 -9.70
CA ALA A 90 -12.38 -6.26 -10.37
C ALA A 90 -11.15 -6.90 -9.70
N VAL A 91 -11.09 -6.86 -8.37
CA VAL A 91 -10.02 -7.50 -7.58
C VAL A 91 -10.05 -9.01 -7.77
N GLU A 92 -11.22 -9.65 -7.67
CA GLU A 92 -11.37 -11.11 -7.87
C GLU A 92 -10.90 -11.55 -9.26
N ARG A 93 -11.30 -10.80 -10.30
CA ARG A 93 -10.87 -11.05 -11.69
C ARG A 93 -9.36 -10.90 -11.86
N HIS A 94 -8.74 -9.95 -11.16
CA HIS A 94 -7.29 -9.75 -11.20
C HIS A 94 -6.54 -10.88 -10.48
N ILE A 95 -7.02 -11.32 -9.31
CA ILE A 95 -6.45 -12.46 -8.58
C ILE A 95 -6.41 -13.68 -9.50
N LYS A 96 -7.54 -14.00 -10.16
CA LYS A 96 -7.61 -15.10 -11.13
C LYS A 96 -6.55 -14.97 -12.23
N MET A 97 -6.40 -13.78 -12.83
CA MET A 97 -5.42 -13.54 -13.87
C MET A 97 -3.97 -13.72 -13.39
N VAL A 98 -3.66 -13.25 -12.17
CA VAL A 98 -2.33 -13.41 -11.55
C VAL A 98 -2.03 -14.88 -11.24
N THR A 99 -3.04 -15.64 -10.80
CA THR A 99 -2.91 -17.08 -10.58
C THR A 99 -2.68 -17.83 -11.89
N GLU A 100 -3.45 -17.52 -12.95
CA GLU A 100 -3.25 -18.09 -14.29
C GLU A 100 -1.82 -17.80 -14.81
N ALA A 101 -1.35 -16.56 -14.67
CA ALA A 101 0.01 -16.18 -15.08
C ALA A 101 1.08 -16.95 -14.29
N SER A 102 0.88 -17.11 -12.97
CA SER A 102 1.83 -17.83 -12.12
C SER A 102 1.87 -19.34 -12.38
N ALA A 103 0.77 -19.92 -12.85
CA ALA A 103 0.73 -21.31 -13.28
C ALA A 103 1.36 -21.52 -14.68
N ALA A 104 1.26 -20.52 -15.57
CA ALA A 104 1.73 -20.63 -16.94
C ALA A 104 3.22 -20.34 -17.12
N VAL A 105 3.78 -19.38 -16.37
CA VAL A 105 5.17 -18.93 -16.56
C VAL A 105 5.89 -18.67 -15.24
N CYS A 106 7.22 -18.85 -15.26
CA CYS A 106 8.08 -18.58 -14.11
C CYS A 106 8.85 -17.27 -14.29
N GLY A 107 9.08 -16.55 -13.18
CA GLY A 107 9.80 -15.28 -13.16
C GLY A 107 8.89 -14.05 -13.27
N GLU A 108 9.32 -12.96 -12.63
CA GLU A 108 8.57 -11.70 -12.54
C GLU A 108 8.24 -11.12 -13.92
N LYS A 109 9.25 -10.90 -14.76
CA LYS A 109 9.09 -10.28 -16.09
C LYS A 109 8.16 -11.08 -17.00
N ALA A 110 8.25 -12.42 -16.95
CA ALA A 110 7.40 -13.28 -17.76
C ALA A 110 5.94 -13.21 -17.31
N ARG A 111 5.68 -13.22 -16.00
CA ARG A 111 4.33 -13.07 -15.44
C ARG A 111 3.73 -11.70 -15.75
N ASP A 112 4.50 -10.62 -15.60
CA ASP A 112 4.06 -9.27 -15.96
C ASP A 112 3.71 -9.18 -17.46
N GLY A 113 4.57 -9.72 -18.33
CA GLY A 113 4.30 -9.79 -19.77
C GLY A 113 3.01 -10.56 -20.10
N PHE A 114 2.81 -11.74 -19.49
CA PHE A 114 1.60 -12.54 -19.67
C PHE A 114 0.34 -11.75 -19.28
N ILE A 115 0.35 -11.09 -18.12
CA ILE A 115 -0.77 -10.29 -17.61
C ILE A 115 -1.08 -9.14 -18.57
N ARG A 116 -0.05 -8.37 -19.00
CA ARG A 116 -0.23 -7.24 -19.92
C ARG A 116 -0.80 -7.68 -21.26
N SER A 117 -0.22 -8.71 -21.89
CA SER A 117 -0.72 -9.23 -23.17
C SER A 117 -2.16 -9.74 -23.05
N ARG A 118 -2.53 -10.37 -21.94
CA ARG A 118 -3.91 -10.82 -21.69
C ARG A 118 -4.88 -9.64 -21.54
N GLN A 119 -4.48 -8.58 -20.84
CA GLN A 119 -5.30 -7.37 -20.72
C GLN A 119 -5.50 -6.66 -22.06
N GLU A 120 -4.43 -6.51 -22.85
CA GLU A 120 -4.51 -5.91 -24.20
C GLU A 120 -5.42 -6.72 -25.13
N SER A 121 -5.27 -8.06 -25.13
CA SER A 121 -6.15 -8.95 -25.89
C SER A 121 -7.63 -8.76 -25.53
N ARG A 122 -7.95 -8.62 -24.23
CA ARG A 122 -9.33 -8.38 -23.77
C ARG A 122 -9.85 -7.00 -24.18
N LYS A 123 -9.03 -5.95 -24.06
CA LYS A 123 -9.39 -4.59 -24.51
C LYS A 123 -9.72 -4.57 -25.99
N ARG A 124 -8.86 -5.15 -26.82
CA ARG A 124 -9.07 -5.25 -28.27
C ARG A 124 -10.33 -6.03 -28.62
N TRP A 125 -10.68 -7.05 -27.84
CA TRP A 125 -11.92 -7.81 -28.05
C TRP A 125 -13.17 -6.95 -27.81
N LEU A 126 -13.17 -6.11 -26.77
CA LEU A 126 -14.26 -5.18 -26.46
C LEU A 126 -14.40 -4.06 -27.51
N GLU A 127 -13.32 -3.67 -28.18
CA GLU A 127 -13.36 -2.69 -29.27
C GLU A 127 -13.98 -3.26 -30.56
N ILE A 128 -13.86 -4.57 -30.77
CA ILE A 128 -14.38 -5.25 -31.97
C ILE A 128 -15.87 -5.62 -31.81
N PHE A 129 -16.31 -5.88 -30.58
CA PHE A 129 -17.67 -6.27 -30.25
C PHE A 129 -18.22 -5.40 -29.11
N PRO A 130 -18.87 -4.25 -29.44
CA PRO A 130 -19.44 -3.34 -28.45
C PRO A 130 -20.65 -3.91 -27.70
#